data_AF-A0A5D0HAQ6-F1
#
_entry.id   AF-A0A5D0HAQ6-F1
#
_cell.length_a   1.000
_cell.length_b   1.000
_cell.length_c   1.000
_cell.angle_alpha   90.00
_cell.angle_beta   90.00
_cell.angle_gamma   90.00
#
_symmetry.space_group_name_H-M   'P 1'
#
loop_
_entity.id
_entity.type
_entity.pdbx_description
1 polymer ?
#
loop_
_entity_poly.entity_id
_entity_poly.type
_entity_poly.pdbx_seq_one_letter_code
_entity_poly.pdbx_strand_id
1 'polypeptide(L)'
;MTSSEFYSLIKQHFPFQPTLKQDVVLQQLSSFIFSKTPNSLYVLKGYAGTGKTTIVGAIVSNLWKAKKSAILMAPTGRAAKVIANYSKKEAFTIHKKIYFPRKEKGGGVKFVLQ
;
A
#
# COMPACT_ATOMS: atom_id res chain seq x y z
N MET A 1 11.32 -14.52 9.23
CA MET A 1 10.99 -14.25 7.82
C MET A 1 12.07 -13.37 7.22
N THR A 2 12.67 -13.79 6.12
CA THR A 2 13.63 -13.03 5.31
C THR A 2 12.94 -12.38 4.11
N SER A 3 13.64 -11.47 3.41
CA SER A 3 13.15 -10.88 2.14
C SER A 3 12.81 -11.96 1.09
N SER A 4 13.68 -12.98 0.96
CA SER A 4 13.48 -14.09 0.01
C SER A 4 12.25 -14.93 0.36
N GLU A 5 12.09 -15.29 1.64
CA GLU A 5 10.90 -16.03 2.11
C GLU A 5 9.62 -15.24 1.87
N PHE A 6 9.65 -13.92 2.08
CA PHE A 6 8.50 -13.06 1.83
C PHE A 6 8.18 -12.94 0.34
N TYR A 7 9.19 -12.79 -0.53
CA TYR A 7 9.01 -12.83 -1.98
C TYR A 7 8.35 -14.14 -2.43
N SER A 8 8.87 -15.29 -2.00
CA SER A 8 8.29 -16.60 -2.34
C SER A 8 6.84 -16.71 -1.88
N LEU A 9 6.54 -16.26 -0.66
CA LEU A 9 5.19 -16.21 -0.12
C LEU A 9 4.24 -15.34 -0.98
N ILE A 10 4.67 -14.13 -1.34
CA ILE A 10 3.85 -13.23 -2.15
C ILE A 10 3.62 -13.81 -3.54
N LYS A 11 4.66 -14.39 -4.15
CA LYS A 11 4.58 -15.02 -5.46
C LYS A 11 3.59 -16.20 -5.46
N GLN A 12 3.61 -17.02 -4.40
CA GLN A 12 2.65 -18.12 -4.22
C GLN A 12 1.20 -17.62 -4.06
N HIS A 13 1.00 -16.49 -3.39
CA HIS A 13 -0.32 -15.88 -3.21
C HIS A 13 -0.70 -14.87 -4.30
N PHE A 14 0.13 -14.73 -5.34
CA PHE A 14 -0.20 -13.85 -6.44
C PHE A 14 -1.32 -14.50 -7.26
N PRO A 15 -2.39 -13.77 -7.61
CA PRO A 15 -3.58 -14.37 -8.22
C PRO A 15 -3.36 -14.93 -9.62
N PHE A 16 -2.22 -14.64 -10.25
CA PHE A 16 -1.87 -15.06 -11.61
C PHE A 16 -0.37 -15.39 -11.68
N GLN A 17 0.09 -15.94 -12.79
CA GLN A 17 1.53 -16.01 -13.05
C GLN A 17 2.08 -14.59 -13.29
N PRO A 18 3.03 -14.08 -12.47
CA PRO A 18 3.56 -12.75 -12.68
C PRO A 18 4.31 -12.65 -14.00
N THR A 19 4.15 -11.52 -14.71
CA THR A 19 5.05 -11.17 -15.82
C THR A 19 6.48 -10.96 -15.29
N LEU A 20 7.48 -11.00 -16.17
CA LEU A 20 8.89 -10.75 -15.79
C LEU A 20 9.06 -9.44 -14.99
N LYS A 21 8.42 -8.35 -15.44
CA LYS A 21 8.50 -7.05 -14.74
C LYS A 21 7.79 -7.06 -13.39
N GLN A 22 6.65 -7.76 -13.29
CA GLN A 22 5.97 -7.91 -12.00
C GLN A 22 6.80 -8.75 -11.04
N ASP A 23 7.43 -9.82 -11.49
CA ASP A 23 8.31 -10.66 -10.67
C ASP A 23 9.48 -9.84 -10.09
N VAL A 24 10.14 -9.04 -10.93
CA VAL A 24 11.18 -8.09 -10.49
C VAL A 24 10.64 -7.12 -9.44
N VAL A 25 9.45 -6.55 -9.65
CA VAL A 25 8.83 -5.64 -8.68
C VAL A 25 8.51 -6.34 -7.35
N LEU A 26 8.07 -7.61 -7.38
CA LEU A 26 7.83 -8.38 -6.16
C LEU A 26 9.13 -8.58 -5.37
N GLN A 27 10.25 -8.90 -6.04
CA GLN A 27 11.56 -9.03 -5.39
C GLN A 27 12.05 -7.70 -4.81
N GLN A 28 11.91 -6.60 -5.57
CA GLN A 28 12.30 -5.25 -5.14
C GLN A 28 11.48 -4.79 -3.92
N LEU A 29 10.16 -4.99 -3.94
CA LEU A 29 9.29 -4.63 -2.83
C LEU A 29 9.56 -5.46 -1.58
N SER A 30 9.81 -6.78 -1.71
CA SER A 30 10.24 -7.60 -0.58
C SER A 30 11.54 -7.08 0.03
N SER A 31 12.52 -6.72 -0.79
CA SER A 31 13.78 -6.15 -0.30
C SER A 31 13.57 -4.79 0.35
N PHE A 32 12.72 -3.93 -0.21
CA PHE A 32 12.37 -2.64 0.36
C PHE A 32 11.70 -2.76 1.74
N ILE A 33 10.74 -3.69 1.89
CA ILE A 33 9.99 -3.90 3.15
C ILE A 33 10.89 -4.38 4.30
N PHE A 34 11.94 -5.15 3.96
CA PHE A 34 12.91 -5.68 4.93
C PHE A 34 14.17 -4.82 5.07
N SER A 35 14.30 -3.75 4.28
CA SER A 35 15.41 -2.82 4.39
C SER A 35 15.43 -2.15 5.76
N LYS A 36 16.63 -2.02 6.35
CA LYS A 36 16.87 -1.28 7.60
C LYS A 36 17.25 0.18 7.33
N THR A 37 17.33 0.59 6.06
CA THR A 37 17.73 1.95 5.67
C THR A 37 16.62 2.92 6.05
N PRO A 38 16.88 3.88 6.97
CA PRO A 38 15.88 4.85 7.39
C PRO A 38 15.47 5.75 6.23
N ASN A 39 14.25 6.29 6.27
CA ASN A 39 13.75 7.29 5.32
C ASN A 39 13.81 6.85 3.83
N SER A 40 13.71 5.55 3.57
CA SER A 40 13.71 5.02 2.20
C SER A 40 12.36 5.27 1.50
N LEU A 41 12.42 5.59 0.21
CA LEU A 41 11.24 5.77 -0.65
C LEU A 41 11.28 4.81 -1.84
N TYR A 42 10.15 4.17 -2.14
CA TYR A 42 9.98 3.33 -3.32
C TYR A 42 8.86 3.88 -4.22
N VAL A 43 9.12 4.00 -5.51
CA VAL A 43 8.15 4.53 -6.48
C VAL A 43 7.85 3.49 -7.56
N LEU A 44 6.62 2.97 -7.59
CA LEU A 44 6.14 2.06 -8.63
C LEU A 44 5.43 2.83 -9.75
N LYS A 45 6.02 2.83 -10.95
CA LYS A 45 5.41 3.42 -12.16
C LYS A 45 4.96 2.34 -13.14
N GLY A 46 3.90 2.62 -13.89
CA GLY A 46 3.40 1.74 -14.94
C GLY A 46 2.10 2.27 -15.53
N TYR A 47 1.82 1.91 -16.78
CA TYR A 47 0.61 2.31 -17.49
C TYR A 47 -0.67 1.74 -16.88
N ALA A 48 -1.83 2.20 -17.35
CA ALA A 48 -3.11 1.58 -17.00
C ALA A 48 -3.08 0.08 -17.35
N GLY A 49 -3.73 -0.74 -16.53
CA GLY A 49 -3.80 -2.19 -16.77
C GLY A 49 -2.55 -3.01 -16.39
N THR A 50 -1.42 -2.41 -16.01
CA THR A 50 -0.18 -3.18 -15.70
C THR A 50 -0.18 -3.92 -14.35
N GLY A 51 -1.33 -4.01 -13.66
CA GLY A 51 -1.45 -4.80 -12.42
C GLY A 51 -0.87 -4.16 -11.16
N LYS A 52 -0.62 -2.83 -11.13
CA LYS A 52 -0.08 -2.13 -9.94
C LYS A 52 -0.91 -2.37 -8.68
N THR A 53 -2.23 -2.25 -8.78
CA THR A 53 -3.13 -2.49 -7.64
C THR A 53 -3.11 -3.95 -7.20
N THR A 54 -2.98 -4.89 -8.14
CA THR A 54 -2.84 -6.32 -7.84
C THR A 54 -1.57 -6.59 -7.04
N ILE A 55 -0.44 -5.98 -7.44
CA ILE A 55 0.82 -6.04 -6.70
C ILE A 55 0.64 -5.52 -5.27
N VAL A 56 0.08 -4.31 -5.12
CA VAL A 56 -0.17 -3.73 -3.79
C VAL A 56 -1.08 -4.64 -2.95
N GLY A 57 -2.14 -5.20 -3.54
CA GLY A 57 -3.04 -6.13 -2.85
C GLY A 57 -2.32 -7.38 -2.35
N ALA A 58 -1.48 -8.01 -3.19
CA ALA A 58 -0.71 -9.20 -2.83
C ALA A 58 0.33 -8.94 -1.73
N ILE A 59 1.01 -7.78 -1.75
CA ILE A 59 1.91 -7.37 -0.68
C ILE A 59 1.15 -7.19 0.62
N VAL A 60 0.11 -6.36 0.61
CA VAL A 60 -0.58 -5.89 1.82
C VAL A 60 -1.31 -7.03 2.53
N SER A 61 -1.90 -7.96 1.78
CA SER A 61 -2.56 -9.15 2.36
C SER A 61 -1.59 -10.07 3.11
N ASN A 62 -0.29 -9.98 2.82
CA ASN A 62 0.76 -10.82 3.40
C ASN A 62 1.65 -10.10 4.44
N LEU A 63 1.59 -8.77 4.55
CA LEU A 63 2.47 -7.99 5.46
C LEU A 63 2.43 -8.45 6.92
N TRP A 64 1.28 -8.93 7.40
CA TRP A 64 1.14 -9.42 8.78
C TRP A 64 2.07 -10.63 9.06
N LYS A 65 2.32 -11.49 8.07
CA LYS A 65 3.28 -12.62 8.18
C LYS A 65 4.72 -12.13 8.30
N ALA A 66 5.02 -10.95 7.74
CA ALA A 66 6.30 -10.26 7.92
C ALA A 66 6.37 -9.44 9.23
N LYS A 67 5.34 -9.51 10.10
CA LYS A 67 5.20 -8.67 11.31
C LYS A 67 5.29 -7.17 10.98
N LYS A 68 4.74 -6.77 9.84
CA LYS A 68 4.63 -5.38 9.38
C LYS A 68 3.16 -4.99 9.21
N SER A 69 2.88 -3.70 9.34
CA SER A 69 1.57 -3.11 9.06
C SER A 69 1.72 -1.97 8.06
N ALA A 70 0.66 -1.69 7.30
CA ALA A 70 0.62 -0.58 6.35
C ALA A 70 -0.65 0.24 6.53
N ILE A 71 -0.54 1.54 6.28
CA ILE A 71 -1.67 2.46 6.14
C ILE A 71 -1.84 2.71 4.64
N LEU A 72 -3.03 2.43 4.12
CA LEU A 72 -3.34 2.61 2.70
C LEU A 72 -4.01 3.95 2.49
N MET A 73 -3.44 4.76 1.59
CA MET A 73 -3.96 6.08 1.25
C MET A 73 -4.01 6.27 -0.25
N ALA A 74 -4.98 7.06 -0.71
CA ALA A 74 -5.11 7.46 -2.11
C ALA A 74 -5.60 8.92 -2.24
N PRO A 75 -5.38 9.60 -3.38
CA PRO A 75 -5.82 10.99 -3.54
C PRO A 75 -7.35 11.15 -3.65
N THR A 76 -8.06 10.15 -4.18
CA THR A 76 -9.52 10.19 -4.36
C THR A 76 -10.22 9.03 -3.66
N GLY A 77 -11.49 9.24 -3.29
CA GLY A 77 -12.29 8.19 -2.63
C GLY A 77 -12.48 6.95 -3.50
N ARG A 78 -12.64 7.12 -4.82
CA ARG A 78 -12.72 6.00 -5.78
C ARG A 78 -11.43 5.17 -5.78
N ALA A 79 -10.26 5.82 -5.81
CA ALA A 79 -8.98 5.12 -5.76
C ALA A 79 -8.78 4.38 -4.42
N ALA A 80 -9.15 5.01 -3.30
CA ALA A 80 -9.11 4.35 -1.99
C ALA A 80 -10.01 3.10 -1.96
N LYS A 81 -11.25 3.19 -2.48
CA LYS A 81 -12.16 2.05 -2.59
C LYS A 81 -11.58 0.91 -3.43
N VAL A 82 -10.94 1.24 -4.55
CA VAL A 82 -10.28 0.24 -5.41
C VAL A 82 -9.14 -0.46 -4.65
N ILE A 83 -8.24 0.30 -4.01
CA ILE A 83 -7.14 -0.29 -3.24
C ILE A 83 -7.67 -1.19 -2.12
N ALA A 84 -8.69 -0.74 -1.38
CA ALA A 84 -9.29 -1.50 -0.28
C ALA A 84 -9.89 -2.84 -0.75
N ASN A 85 -10.59 -2.83 -1.89
CA ASN A 85 -11.21 -4.03 -2.45
C ASN A 85 -10.18 -5.11 -2.83
N TYR A 86 -9.03 -4.70 -3.38
CA TYR A 86 -7.96 -5.60 -3.82
C TYR A 86 -7.08 -6.09 -2.66
N SER A 87 -6.82 -5.24 -1.66
CA SER A 87 -6.00 -5.59 -0.50
C SER A 87 -6.77 -6.27 0.63
N LYS A 88 -8.11 -6.22 0.60
CA LYS A 88 -8.99 -6.63 1.71
C LYS A 88 -8.63 -5.94 3.03
N LYS A 89 -8.12 -4.71 2.94
CA LYS A 89 -7.79 -3.84 4.08
C LYS A 89 -8.39 -2.47 3.86
N GLU A 90 -8.70 -1.78 4.95
CA GLU A 90 -9.23 -0.44 4.86
C GLU A 90 -8.22 0.52 4.20
N ALA A 91 -8.73 1.42 3.36
CA ALA A 91 -7.95 2.47 2.74
C ALA A 91 -8.70 3.79 2.82
N PHE A 92 -7.96 4.88 2.98
CA PHE A 92 -8.49 6.21 3.18
C PHE A 92 -8.08 7.14 2.05
N THR A 93 -8.77 8.28 1.93
CA THR A 93 -8.16 9.38 1.18
C THR A 93 -7.00 9.97 1.99
N ILE A 94 -6.00 10.52 1.31
CA ILE A 94 -4.89 11.23 1.97
C ILE A 94 -5.46 12.30 2.90
N HIS A 95 -6.40 13.12 2.41
CA HIS A 95 -7.09 14.15 3.20
C HIS A 95 -7.73 13.59 4.48
N LYS A 96 -8.48 12.49 4.39
CA LYS A 96 -9.13 11.87 5.55
C LYS A 96 -8.12 11.35 6.57
N LYS A 97 -6.92 10.95 6.13
CA LYS A 97 -5.92 10.36 7.02
C LYS A 97 -5.04 11.39 7.71
N ILE A 98 -4.72 12.51 7.06
CA ILE A 98 -3.79 13.51 7.60
C ILE A 98 -4.49 14.70 8.26
N TYR A 99 -5.78 14.93 8.01
CA TYR A 99 -6.54 16.03 8.61
C TYR A 99 -7.62 15.54 9.57
N PHE A 100 -7.86 16.29 10.65
CA PHE A 100 -9.02 16.12 11.53
C PHE A 100 -9.85 17.41 11.63
N PRO A 101 -11.18 17.30 11.74
CA PRO A 101 -12.06 18.45 11.94
C PRO A 101 -11.93 18.96 13.38
N ARG A 102 -11.63 20.25 13.52
CA ARG A 102 -11.62 21.00 14.77
C ARG A 102 -12.77 22.00 14.76
N LYS A 103 -13.61 21.96 15.79
CA LYS A 103 -14.69 22.94 15.97
C LYS A 103 -14.09 24.30 16.32
N GLU A 104 -14.55 25.34 15.64
CA GLU A 104 -14.21 26.72 15.96
C GLU A 104 -15.29 27.37 16.84
N LYS A 105 -14.89 28.37 17.63
CA LYS A 105 -15.82 29.20 18.41
C LYS A 105 -16.64 30.03 17.41
N GLY A 106 -17.88 29.62 17.15
CA GLY A 106 -18.74 30.19 16.11
C GLY A 106 -19.41 29.17 15.19
N GLY A 107 -19.20 27.87 15.40
CA GLY A 107 -19.89 26.80 14.67
C GLY A 107 -19.21 26.35 13.37
N GLY A 108 -18.11 27.02 12.98
CA GLY A 108 -17.26 26.59 11.87
C GLY A 108 -16.48 25.31 12.15
N VAL A 109 -16.08 24.62 11.09
CA VAL A 109 -15.19 23.44 11.15
C VAL A 109 -13.91 23.74 10.38
N LYS A 110 -12.78 23.69 11.07
CA LYS A 110 -11.45 23.83 10.48
C LYS A 110 -10.78 22.47 10.40
N PHE A 111 -10.13 22.16 9.29
CA PHE A 111 -9.29 20.97 9.17
C PHE A 111 -7.85 21.32 9.56
N VAL A 112 -7.29 20.55 10.49
CA VAL A 112 -5.91 20.70 10.98
C VAL A 112 -5.17 19.38 10.83
N LEU A 113 -3.86 19.45 10.62
CA LEU A 113 -3.02 18.25 10.50
C LEU A 113 -3.01 17.48 11.82
N GLN A 114 -3.08 16.14 11.72
CA GLN A 114 -2.95 15.22 12.84
C GLN A 114 -1.63 15.42 13.60
#